data_AF-A0A7J9Z8E9-F1
#
_entry.id   AF-A0A7J9Z8E9-F1
#
_cell.length_a   1.000
_cell.length_b   1.000
_cell.length_c   1.000
_cell.angle_alpha   90.00
_cell.angle_beta   90.00
_cell.angle_gamma   90.00
#
_symmetry.space_group_name_H-M   'P 1'
#
loop_
_entity.id
_entity.type
_entity.pdbx_description
1 polymer ?
#
loop_
_entity_poly.entity_id
_entity_poly.type
_entity_poly.pdbx_seq_one_letter_code
_entity_poly.pdbx_strand_id
1 'polypeptide(L)'
;MTSDWYFEDKLGFAISHALPEVLDDATQAVEDGIRRIQSSVRIGFNLGGQLADIADVIIEADVVRACRLGYEILDVDSSPATLLVLAALVFRGKLPVSLELGARLQTVGNDRIRRRVDEAFRQREER
;
A
#
# COMPACT_ATOMS: atom_id res chain seq x y z
N MET A 1 -19.98 25.10 -6.68
CA MET A 1 -18.79 24.32 -7.04
C MET A 1 -17.90 24.11 -5.80
N THR A 2 -18.45 23.70 -4.64
CA THR A 2 -17.84 24.18 -3.37
C THR A 2 -18.08 23.37 -2.09
N SER A 3 -18.51 22.09 -2.13
CA SER A 3 -18.65 21.28 -0.90
C SER A 3 -17.68 20.09 -0.86
N ASP A 4 -17.62 19.30 -1.93
CA ASP A 4 -16.80 18.07 -1.95
C ASP A 4 -15.31 18.37 -1.85
N TRP A 5 -14.82 19.34 -2.63
CA TRP A 5 -13.43 19.81 -2.56
C TRP A 5 -13.02 20.30 -1.16
N TYR A 6 -13.93 20.94 -0.44
CA TYR A 6 -13.66 21.45 0.91
C TYR A 6 -13.63 20.35 1.96
N PHE A 7 -14.46 19.31 1.80
CA PHE A 7 -14.45 18.14 2.65
C PHE A 7 -13.21 17.28 2.41
N GLU A 8 -12.85 17.04 1.16
CA GLU A 8 -11.63 16.30 0.79
C GLU A 8 -10.37 16.98 1.33
N ASP A 9 -10.24 18.30 1.19
CA ASP A 9 -9.10 19.04 1.71
C ASP A 9 -9.02 18.99 3.24
N LYS A 10 -10.15 19.14 3.94
CA LYS A 10 -10.18 19.09 5.41
C LYS A 10 -9.92 17.69 5.95
N LEU A 11 -10.47 16.68 5.29
CA LEU A 11 -10.26 15.28 5.66
C LEU A 11 -8.81 14.88 5.40
N GLY A 12 -8.26 15.25 4.24
CA GLY A 12 -6.85 15.05 3.91
C GLY A 12 -5.94 15.76 4.91
N PHE A 13 -6.24 17.01 5.24
CA PHE A 13 -5.49 17.75 6.28
C PHE A 13 -5.55 17.06 7.64
N ALA A 14 -6.74 16.65 8.10
CA ALA A 14 -6.90 15.97 9.38
C ALA A 14 -6.16 14.63 9.43
N ILE A 15 -6.21 13.85 8.35
CA ILE A 15 -5.46 12.59 8.22
C ILE A 15 -3.96 12.87 8.27
N SER A 16 -3.44 13.80 7.46
CA SER A 16 -2.01 14.12 7.44
C SER A 16 -1.47 14.64 8.78
N HIS A 17 -2.30 15.27 9.61
CA HIS A 17 -1.91 15.73 10.94
C HIS A 17 -1.97 14.65 12.01
N ALA A 18 -2.94 13.72 11.91
CA ALA A 18 -3.05 12.61 12.84
C ALA A 18 -2.09 11.45 12.49
N LEU A 19 -1.74 11.30 11.21
CA LEU A 19 -0.96 10.17 10.70
C LEU A 19 0.39 9.98 11.41
N PRO A 20 1.18 11.03 11.73
CA PRO A 20 2.42 10.87 12.50
C PRO A 20 2.19 10.30 13.90
N GLU A 21 1.08 10.63 14.55
CA GLU A 21 0.77 10.17 15.92
C GLU A 21 0.35 8.71 15.95
N VAL A 22 -0.27 8.20 14.87
CA VAL A 22 -0.74 6.82 14.76
C VAL A 22 0.15 5.95 13.87
N LEU A 23 1.28 6.49 13.36
CA LEU A 23 2.14 5.81 12.40
C LEU A 23 2.69 4.50 12.95
N ASP A 24 3.17 4.53 14.19
CA ASP A 24 3.74 3.36 14.85
C ASP A 24 2.65 2.33 15.18
N ASP A 25 1.47 2.76 15.61
CA ASP A 25 0.31 1.88 15.86
C ASP A 25 -0.18 1.22 14.57
N ALA A 26 -0.26 1.98 13.47
CA ALA A 26 -0.64 1.46 12.15
C ALA A 26 0.39 0.46 11.63
N THR A 27 1.69 0.76 11.81
CA THR A 27 2.79 -0.16 11.49
C THR A 27 2.66 -1.45 12.28
N GLN A 28 2.46 -1.34 13.61
CA GLN A 28 2.32 -2.48 14.50
C GLN A 28 1.11 -3.34 14.13
N ALA A 29 -0.02 -2.72 13.75
CA ALA A 29 -1.21 -3.42 13.30
C ALA A 29 -0.97 -4.24 12.03
N VAL A 30 -0.16 -3.72 11.08
CA VAL A 30 0.22 -4.46 9.88
C VAL A 30 1.11 -5.66 10.23
N GLU A 31 2.13 -5.45 11.06
CA GLU A 31 3.04 -6.51 11.52
C GLU A 31 2.30 -7.62 12.29
N ASP A 32 1.33 -7.25 13.13
CA ASP A 32 0.44 -8.20 13.82
C ASP A 32 -0.42 -8.98 12.83
N GLY A 33 -0.96 -8.30 11.82
CA GLY A 33 -1.75 -8.92 10.76
C GLY A 33 -0.94 -9.93 9.94
N ILE A 34 0.29 -9.59 9.56
CA ILE A 34 1.22 -10.49 8.87
C ILE A 34 1.44 -11.77 9.69
N ARG A 35 1.72 -11.63 11.00
CA ARG A 35 1.86 -12.77 11.92
C ARG A 35 0.59 -13.62 11.99
N ARG A 36 -0.60 -13.01 11.92
CA ARG A 36 -1.88 -13.74 11.87
C ARG A 36 -2.06 -14.54 10.58
N ILE A 37 -1.65 -13.99 9.43
CA ILE A 37 -1.66 -14.72 8.15
C ILE A 37 -0.72 -15.94 8.24
N GLN A 38 0.52 -15.72 8.72
CA GLN A 38 1.53 -16.78 8.83
C GLN A 38 1.13 -17.93 9.77
N SER A 39 0.40 -17.62 10.85
CA SER A 39 -0.12 -18.64 11.78
C SER A 39 -1.26 -19.49 11.22
N SER A 40 -1.64 -19.31 9.94
CA SER A 40 -2.69 -20.07 9.25
C SER A 40 -4.04 -20.04 9.96
N VAL A 41 -4.28 -19.01 10.78
CA VAL A 41 -5.59 -18.77 11.38
C VAL A 41 -6.56 -18.49 10.24
N ARG A 42 -7.67 -19.23 10.20
CA ARG A 42 -8.68 -19.04 9.15
C ARG A 42 -9.33 -17.66 9.32
N ILE A 43 -8.92 -16.72 8.49
CA ILE A 43 -9.48 -15.37 8.47
C ILE A 43 -10.61 -15.34 7.43
N GLY A 44 -11.81 -14.95 7.84
CA GLY A 44 -13.02 -14.97 7.00
C GLY A 44 -13.09 -13.85 5.94
N PHE A 45 -12.05 -13.04 5.81
CA PHE A 45 -12.00 -11.87 4.93
C PHE A 45 -10.60 -11.70 4.32
N ASN A 46 -10.48 -10.83 3.32
CA ASN A 46 -9.20 -10.54 2.65
C ASN A 46 -8.29 -9.68 3.53
N LEU A 47 -7.61 -10.30 4.50
CA LEU A 47 -6.73 -9.57 5.41
C LEU A 47 -5.54 -8.95 4.67
N GLY A 48 -4.89 -9.66 3.74
CA GLY A 48 -3.74 -9.11 3.02
C GLY A 48 -4.08 -7.83 2.25
N GLY A 49 -5.27 -7.76 1.64
CA GLY A 49 -5.75 -6.53 1.02
C GLY A 49 -5.93 -5.38 2.01
N GLN A 50 -6.53 -5.65 3.19
CA GLN A 50 -6.69 -4.63 4.23
C GLN A 50 -5.36 -4.15 4.80
N LEU A 51 -4.38 -5.05 4.95
CA LEU A 51 -3.03 -4.68 5.37
C LEU A 51 -2.35 -3.79 4.33
N ALA A 52 -2.54 -4.10 3.04
CA ALA A 52 -2.03 -3.28 1.95
C ALA A 52 -2.72 -1.91 1.90
N ASP A 53 -4.02 -1.82 2.22
CA ASP A 53 -4.73 -0.53 2.33
C ASP A 53 -4.15 0.33 3.45
N ILE A 54 -3.79 -0.26 4.60
CA ILE A 54 -3.13 0.47 5.69
C ILE A 54 -1.74 0.94 5.24
N ALA A 55 -0.96 0.08 4.59
CA ALA A 55 0.35 0.47 4.05
C ALA A 55 0.24 1.61 3.02
N ASP A 56 -0.83 1.63 2.21
CA ASP A 56 -1.11 2.72 1.26
C ASP A 56 -1.42 4.06 1.96
N VAL A 57 -2.00 4.04 3.17
CA VAL A 57 -2.15 5.26 3.99
C VAL A 57 -0.80 5.70 4.57
N ILE A 58 0.02 4.75 5.04
CA ILE A 58 1.36 5.02 5.60
C ILE A 58 2.27 5.69 4.56
N ILE A 59 2.08 5.42 3.27
CA ILE A 59 2.95 5.93 2.19
C ILE A 59 3.03 7.46 2.14
N GLU A 60 1.99 8.16 2.58
CA GLU A 60 1.93 9.63 2.59
C GLU A 60 2.84 10.24 3.67
N ALA A 61 3.12 9.49 4.75
CA ALA A 61 4.01 9.92 5.83
C ALA A 61 5.42 9.31 5.73
N ASP A 62 5.52 8.02 5.38
CA ASP A 62 6.77 7.27 5.34
C ASP A 62 6.75 6.23 4.21
N VAL A 63 7.16 6.68 3.02
CA VAL A 63 7.23 5.84 1.80
C VAL A 63 8.11 4.61 2.01
N VAL A 64 9.23 4.74 2.75
CA VAL A 64 10.17 3.63 2.95
C VAL A 64 9.52 2.54 3.80
N ARG A 65 8.90 2.94 4.92
CA ARG A 65 8.19 2.01 5.80
C ARG A 65 7.01 1.35 5.11
N ALA A 66 6.19 2.12 4.39
CA ALA A 66 5.08 1.60 3.60
C ALA A 66 5.53 0.55 2.57
N CYS A 67 6.61 0.81 1.84
CA CYS A 67 7.11 -0.14 0.84
C CYS A 67 7.69 -1.40 1.49
N ARG A 68 8.37 -1.27 2.65
CA ARG A 68 8.85 -2.43 3.43
C ARG A 68 7.68 -3.32 3.85
N LEU A 69 6.63 -2.74 4.43
CA LEU A 69 5.41 -3.46 4.79
C LEU A 69 4.77 -4.11 3.56
N GLY A 70 4.76 -3.43 2.42
CA GLY A 70 4.27 -3.97 1.15
C GLY A 70 4.99 -5.25 0.72
N TYR A 71 6.31 -5.32 0.90
CA TYR A 71 7.09 -6.55 0.67
C TYR A 71 6.71 -7.66 1.64
N GLU A 72 6.63 -7.34 2.94
CA GLU A 72 6.30 -8.33 3.97
C GLU A 72 4.89 -8.90 3.77
N ILE A 73 3.92 -8.06 3.38
CA ILE A 73 2.56 -8.49 2.99
C ILE A 73 2.62 -9.40 1.77
N LEU A 74 3.38 -9.02 0.75
CA LEU A 74 3.51 -9.80 -0.49
C LEU A 74 4.08 -11.21 -0.26
N ASP A 75 5.01 -11.34 0.68
CA ASP A 75 5.61 -12.62 1.03
C ASP A 75 4.64 -13.58 1.73
N VAL A 76 3.58 -13.06 2.37
CA VAL A 76 2.59 -13.87 3.09
C VAL A 76 1.24 -13.97 2.39
N ASP A 77 0.91 -13.04 1.50
CA ASP A 77 -0.30 -13.08 0.68
C ASP A 77 -0.08 -12.46 -0.71
N SER A 78 -0.13 -13.33 -1.73
CA SER A 78 -0.05 -12.95 -3.13
C SER A 78 -1.41 -13.04 -3.84
N SER A 79 -2.52 -12.95 -3.11
CA SER A 79 -3.85 -12.98 -3.71
C SER A 79 -4.04 -11.81 -4.70
N PRO A 80 -4.81 -11.99 -5.79
CA PRO A 80 -4.99 -10.93 -6.80
C PRO A 80 -5.52 -9.60 -6.24
N ALA A 81 -6.29 -9.65 -5.14
CA ALA A 81 -6.81 -8.46 -4.49
C ALA A 81 -5.69 -7.69 -3.75
N THR A 82 -4.85 -8.39 -3.00
CA THR A 82 -3.68 -7.82 -2.32
C THR A 82 -2.70 -7.22 -3.31
N LEU A 83 -2.39 -7.94 -4.39
CA LEU A 83 -1.50 -7.44 -5.45
C LEU A 83 -2.02 -6.15 -6.10
N LEU A 84 -3.34 -6.01 -6.24
CA LEU A 84 -3.93 -4.82 -6.84
C LEU A 84 -3.74 -3.58 -5.96
N VAL A 85 -3.87 -3.73 -4.64
CA VAL A 85 -3.65 -2.64 -3.68
C VAL A 85 -2.16 -2.30 -3.59
N LEU A 86 -1.27 -3.29 -3.55
CA LEU A 86 0.18 -3.07 -3.57
C LEU A 86 0.65 -2.37 -4.86
N ALA A 87 -0.01 -2.61 -6.00
CA ALA A 87 0.29 -1.86 -7.22
C ALA A 87 -0.09 -0.38 -7.12
N ALA A 88 -1.11 -0.02 -6.33
CA ALA A 88 -1.46 1.38 -6.06
C ALA A 88 -0.41 2.07 -5.18
N LEU A 89 0.18 1.35 -4.21
CA LEU A 89 1.33 1.81 -3.43
C LEU A 89 2.50 2.23 -4.33
N VAL A 90 2.84 1.41 -5.33
CA VAL A 90 3.92 1.72 -6.29
C VAL A 90 3.64 3.03 -7.03
N PHE A 91 2.38 3.24 -7.41
CA PHE A 91 1.94 4.45 -8.10
C PHE A 91 2.09 5.71 -7.25
N ARG A 92 1.78 5.62 -5.95
CA ARG A 92 1.89 6.75 -5.02
C ARG A 92 3.32 7.00 -4.56
N GLY A 93 4.14 5.94 -4.49
CA GLY A 93 5.49 6.00 -3.97
C GLY A 93 6.44 6.76 -4.92
N LYS A 94 7.09 7.81 -4.42
CA LYS A 94 8.01 8.64 -5.20
C LYS A 94 9.50 8.31 -5.01
N LEU A 95 9.81 7.24 -4.28
CA LEU A 95 11.18 6.85 -3.94
C LEU A 95 11.63 5.61 -4.71
N PRO A 96 12.94 5.35 -4.87
CA PRO A 96 13.43 4.14 -5.56
C PRO A 96 12.86 2.83 -5.00
N VAL A 97 12.65 2.76 -3.68
CA VAL A 97 12.08 1.59 -3.00
C VAL A 97 10.68 1.20 -3.52
N SER A 98 9.88 2.15 -4.00
CA SER A 98 8.58 1.83 -4.62
C SER A 98 8.73 1.18 -5.99
N LEU A 99 9.79 1.50 -6.74
CA LEU A 99 10.09 0.84 -8.02
C LEU A 99 10.54 -0.60 -7.80
N GLU A 100 11.34 -0.83 -6.76
CA GLU A 100 11.76 -2.19 -6.40
C GLU A 100 10.54 -3.05 -6.06
N LEU A 101 9.61 -2.51 -5.23
CA LEU A 101 8.36 -3.19 -4.92
C LEU A 101 7.54 -3.47 -6.20
N GLY A 102 7.48 -2.50 -7.11
CA GLY A 102 6.85 -2.68 -8.42
C GLY A 102 7.47 -3.81 -9.24
N ALA A 103 8.79 -3.85 -9.32
CA ALA A 103 9.51 -4.91 -10.02
C ALA A 103 9.19 -6.28 -9.41
N ARG A 104 9.10 -6.36 -8.07
CA ARG A 104 8.67 -7.59 -7.40
C ARG A 104 7.23 -7.96 -7.78
N LEU A 105 6.30 -7.02 -7.78
CA LEU A 105 4.91 -7.26 -8.19
C LEU A 105 4.79 -7.74 -9.64
N GLN A 106 5.64 -7.27 -10.57
CA GLN A 106 5.66 -7.78 -11.95
C GLN A 106 6.05 -9.27 -12.02
N THR A 107 6.93 -9.74 -11.12
CA THR A 107 7.38 -11.14 -11.09
C THR A 107 6.29 -12.10 -10.62
N VAL A 108 5.49 -11.70 -9.63
CA VAL A 108 4.46 -12.57 -9.01
C VAL A 108 3.05 -12.32 -9.54
N GLY A 109 2.80 -11.14 -10.11
CA GLY A 109 1.50 -10.73 -10.60
C GLY A 109 1.16 -11.25 -12.00
N ASN A 110 -0.14 -11.33 -12.26
CA ASN A 110 -0.68 -11.62 -13.59
C ASN A 110 -0.56 -10.39 -14.52
N ASP A 111 -0.98 -10.54 -15.78
CA ASP A 111 -0.87 -9.46 -16.78
C ASP A 111 -1.62 -8.18 -16.39
N ARG A 112 -2.70 -8.29 -15.60
CA ARG A 112 -3.39 -7.11 -15.08
C ARG A 112 -2.51 -6.34 -14.10
N ILE A 113 -1.84 -7.03 -13.19
CA ILE A 113 -0.91 -6.41 -12.22
C ILE A 113 0.30 -5.82 -12.95
N ARG A 114 0.90 -6.56 -13.90
CA ARG A 114 2.04 -6.08 -14.70
C ARG A 114 1.71 -4.76 -15.41
N ARG A 115 0.57 -4.70 -16.12
CA ARG A 115 0.13 -3.45 -16.79
C ARG A 115 -0.04 -2.28 -15.83
N ARG A 116 -0.53 -2.51 -14.61
CA ARG A 116 -0.70 -1.46 -13.60
C ARG A 116 0.65 -0.95 -13.07
N VAL A 117 1.60 -1.85 -12.87
CA VAL A 117 2.97 -1.45 -12.50
C VAL A 117 3.65 -0.71 -13.65
N ASP A 118 3.51 -1.18 -14.89
CA ASP A 118 4.08 -0.51 -16.07
C ASP A 118 3.51 0.89 -16.27
N GLU A 119 2.22 1.09 -15.97
CA GLU A 119 1.58 2.39 -15.95
C GLU A 119 2.17 3.30 -14.85
N ALA A 120 2.37 2.78 -13.64
CA ALA A 120 3.01 3.52 -12.55
C ALA A 120 4.44 3.95 -12.90
N PHE A 121 5.22 3.09 -13.56
CA PHE A 121 6.59 3.41 -13.97
C PHE A 121 6.61 4.51 -15.04
N ARG A 122 5.77 4.40 -16.07
CA ARG A 122 5.69 5.42 -17.14
C ARG A 122 5.31 6.80 -16.60
N GLN A 123 4.31 6.88 -15.72
CA GLN A 123 3.90 8.17 -15.15
C GLN A 123 4.98 8.85 -14.31
N ARG A 124 5.95 8.07 -13.80
CA ARG A 124 7.09 8.62 -13.06
C ARG A 124 8.15 9.19 -14.00
N GLU A 125 8.35 8.61 -15.18
CA GLU A 125 9.27 9.12 -16.20
C GLU A 125 8.77 10.44 -16.82
N GLU A 126 7.45 10.66 -16.81
CA GLU A 126 6.80 11.86 -17.35
C GLU A 126 6.77 13.07 -16.37
N ARG A 127 7.25 12.91 -15.13
CA ARG A 127 7.25 13.93 -14.07
C ARG A 127 8.63 14.48 -13.78
#